data_AF-A0A5D4KIP8-F1
#
_entry.id   AF-A0A5D4KIP8-F1
#
_cell.length_a   1.000
_cell.length_b   1.000
_cell.length_c   1.000
_cell.angle_alpha   90.00
_cell.angle_beta   90.00
_cell.angle_gamma   90.00
#
_symmetry.space_group_name_H-M   'P 1'
#
loop_
_entity.id
_entity.type
_entity.pdbx_description
1 polymer ?
#
loop_
_entity_poly.entity_id
_entity_poly.type
_entity_poly.pdbx_seq_one_letter_code
_entity_poly.pdbx_strand_id
1 'polypeptide(L)'
;MKRLLLPLIALLCFYGSSVFVTFLPLDIISSDRVLVPHFLIIFILLMSVYYHNTTAVLYGFIFGFLYDSFYTEVLGVYLFIFPFVTFLTSRIMKVLNNNWIVTSIVILLNVSLLEFIVYEINFLIGKTDWDIAAFADLRLWPTLVLNAVFIIIFSYPLKQLLLKLEKERLED
;
A
#
# COMPACT_ATOMS: atom_id res chain seq x y z
N MET A 1 16.89 16.83 11.85
CA MET A 1 17.25 16.15 10.58
C MET A 1 16.47 14.85 10.33
N LYS A 2 16.01 14.11 11.35
CA LYS A 2 15.25 12.84 11.17
C LYS A 2 13.77 12.99 10.77
N ARG A 3 13.15 14.17 10.91
CA ARG A 3 11.77 14.44 10.45
C ARG A 3 11.60 14.27 8.92
N LEU A 4 12.69 14.42 8.15
CA LEU A 4 12.71 14.21 6.69
C LEU A 4 12.83 12.73 6.28
N LEU A 5 13.01 11.82 7.25
CA LEU A 5 13.24 10.40 6.95
C LEU A 5 11.94 9.67 6.53
N LEU A 6 10.82 9.98 7.16
CA LEU A 6 9.50 9.46 6.77
C LEU A 6 9.08 9.85 5.34
N PRO A 7 9.11 11.15 4.94
CA PRO A 7 8.78 11.51 3.56
C PRO A 7 9.79 10.96 2.55
N LEU A 8 11.07 10.84 2.92
CA LEU A 8 12.08 10.21 2.05
C LEU A 8 11.77 8.74 1.78
N ILE A 9 11.40 7.96 2.81
CA ILE A 9 11.03 6.55 2.63
C ILE A 9 9.74 6.44 1.83
N ALA A 10 8.74 7.28 2.08
CA ALA A 10 7.52 7.28 1.30
C ALA A 10 7.81 7.57 -0.19
N LEU A 11 8.68 8.54 -0.49
CA LEU A 11 9.13 8.81 -1.87
C LEU A 11 9.90 7.63 -2.48
N LEU A 12 10.78 6.98 -1.72
CA LEU A 12 11.49 5.78 -2.17
C LEU A 12 10.53 4.63 -2.45
N CYS A 13 9.50 4.43 -1.63
CA CYS A 13 8.45 3.43 -1.87
C CYS A 13 7.58 3.78 -3.08
N PHE A 14 7.25 5.07 -3.27
CA PHE A 14 6.50 5.58 -4.42
C PHE A 14 7.28 5.31 -5.72
N TYR A 15 8.50 5.83 -5.81
CA TYR A 15 9.34 5.66 -7.00
C TYR A 15 9.77 4.20 -7.20
N GLY A 16 10.06 3.49 -6.10
CA GLY A 16 10.40 2.08 -6.11
C GLY A 16 9.29 1.21 -6.69
N SER A 17 8.02 1.58 -6.52
CA SER A 17 6.90 0.88 -7.14
C SER A 17 6.97 1.00 -8.67
N SER A 18 7.25 2.18 -9.22
CA SER A 18 7.45 2.37 -10.67
C SER A 18 8.66 1.64 -11.22
N VAL A 19 9.81 1.79 -10.55
CA VAL A 19 11.05 1.13 -10.96
C VAL A 19 10.82 -0.38 -11.00
N PHE A 20 10.15 -0.94 -10.00
CA PHE A 20 9.88 -2.37 -9.96
C PHE A 20 9.05 -2.82 -11.17
N VAL A 21 8.02 -2.09 -11.59
CA VAL A 21 7.25 -2.43 -12.80
C VAL A 21 8.14 -2.37 -14.06
N THR A 22 9.01 -1.37 -14.18
CA THR A 22 9.88 -1.21 -15.37
C THR A 22 10.95 -2.28 -15.48
N PHE A 23 11.50 -2.75 -14.35
CA PHE A 23 12.60 -3.71 -14.33
C PHE A 23 12.15 -5.15 -14.09
N LEU A 24 10.87 -5.41 -13.79
CA LEU A 24 10.33 -6.75 -13.72
C LEU A 24 10.21 -7.30 -15.15
N PRO A 25 10.98 -8.33 -15.53
CA PRO A 25 10.86 -8.92 -16.85
C PRO A 25 9.49 -9.61 -16.96
N LEU A 26 8.57 -8.99 -17.69
CA LEU A 26 7.22 -9.50 -17.96
C LEU A 26 7.26 -10.88 -18.64
N ASP A 27 8.37 -11.23 -19.29
CA ASP A 27 8.58 -12.51 -19.96
C ASP A 27 8.63 -13.72 -18.99
N ILE A 28 8.93 -13.50 -17.71
CA ILE A 28 9.01 -14.59 -16.70
C ILE A 28 7.62 -14.91 -16.12
N ILE A 29 6.68 -13.96 -16.18
CA ILE A 29 5.36 -14.08 -15.58
C ILE A 29 4.33 -14.00 -16.70
N SER A 30 4.14 -15.12 -17.41
CA SER A 30 3.03 -15.41 -18.34
C SER A 30 2.27 -14.17 -18.86
N SER A 31 2.59 -13.77 -20.11
CA SER A 31 2.04 -12.72 -21.01
C SER A 31 0.87 -11.82 -20.57
N ASP A 32 -0.10 -12.30 -19.80
CA ASP A 32 -1.37 -11.62 -19.55
C ASP A 32 -1.61 -11.24 -18.08
N ARG A 33 -0.66 -11.53 -17.17
CA ARG A 33 -0.79 -11.20 -15.74
C ARG A 33 -0.22 -9.83 -15.40
N VAL A 34 -1.00 -9.05 -14.66
CA VAL A 34 -0.63 -7.70 -14.22
C VAL A 34 -0.21 -7.72 -12.76
N LEU A 35 1.04 -7.31 -12.48
CA LEU A 35 1.57 -7.19 -11.13
C LEU A 35 1.68 -5.73 -10.72
N VAL A 36 0.99 -5.37 -9.65
CA VAL A 36 1.01 -3.99 -9.13
C VAL A 36 1.75 -3.93 -7.79
N PRO A 37 2.99 -3.39 -7.74
CA PRO A 37 3.69 -3.18 -6.47
C PRO A 37 3.03 -2.06 -5.67
N HIS A 38 2.59 -2.39 -4.45
CA HIS A 38 1.88 -1.49 -3.53
C HIS A 38 2.78 -1.05 -2.35
N PHE A 39 4.06 -0.82 -2.61
CA PHE A 39 5.05 -0.59 -1.55
C PHE A 39 4.74 0.63 -0.70
N LEU A 40 4.25 1.70 -1.35
CA LEU A 40 3.89 2.94 -0.67
C LEU A 40 2.73 2.78 0.29
N ILE A 41 1.62 2.18 -0.16
CA ILE A 41 0.47 2.00 0.72
C ILE A 41 0.82 1.04 1.85
N ILE A 42 1.61 -0.02 1.60
CA ILE A 42 2.12 -0.91 2.65
C ILE A 42 2.91 -0.12 3.70
N PHE A 43 3.80 0.78 3.28
CA PHE A 43 4.54 1.65 4.20
C PHE A 43 3.62 2.55 5.02
N ILE A 44 2.63 3.19 4.39
CA ILE A 44 1.65 4.05 5.07
C ILE A 44 0.82 3.24 6.08
N LEU A 45 0.40 2.03 5.72
CA LEU A 45 -0.31 1.14 6.63
C LEU A 45 0.58 0.75 7.82
N LEU A 46 1.86 0.44 7.62
CA LEU A 46 2.80 0.19 8.71
C LEU A 46 2.96 1.42 9.63
N MET A 47 3.01 2.64 9.06
CA MET A 47 3.02 3.88 9.84
C MET A 47 1.78 4.01 10.72
N SER A 48 0.61 3.61 10.23
CA SER A 48 -0.63 3.67 11.00
C SER A 48 -0.64 2.77 12.24
N VAL A 49 0.15 1.69 12.19
CA VAL A 49 0.23 0.67 13.26
C VAL A 49 1.37 0.95 14.24
N TYR A 50 2.54 1.39 13.75
CA TYR A 50 3.77 1.45 14.55
C TYR A 50 4.30 2.86 14.84
N TYR A 51 3.74 3.89 14.20
CA TYR A 51 4.14 5.29 14.39
C TYR A 51 2.97 6.11 14.93
N HIS A 52 2.39 6.98 14.11
CA HIS A 52 1.33 7.90 14.52
C HIS A 52 0.19 7.89 13.49
N ASN A 53 -1.01 7.51 13.95
CA ASN A 53 -2.17 7.32 13.09
C ASN A 53 -2.53 8.57 12.27
N THR A 54 -2.62 9.74 12.92
CA THR A 54 -2.97 10.99 12.22
C THR A 54 -1.96 11.34 11.14
N THR A 55 -0.67 11.10 11.40
CA THR A 55 0.38 11.32 10.40
C THR A 55 0.26 10.31 9.26
N ALA A 56 -0.02 9.03 9.56
CA ALA A 56 -0.23 8.02 8.52
C ALA A 56 -1.42 8.36 7.62
N VAL A 57 -2.56 8.79 8.18
CA VAL A 57 -3.74 9.19 7.40
C VAL A 57 -3.44 10.42 6.53
N LEU A 58 -2.72 11.41 7.07
CA LEU A 58 -2.28 12.57 6.29
C LEU A 58 -1.36 12.16 5.14
N TYR A 59 -0.44 11.22 5.36
CA TYR A 59 0.39 10.66 4.31
C TYR A 59 -0.46 9.91 3.28
N GLY A 60 -1.45 9.13 3.71
CA GLY A 60 -2.43 8.50 2.84
C GLY A 60 -3.12 9.51 1.92
N PHE A 61 -3.54 10.65 2.45
CA PHE A 61 -4.16 11.70 1.65
C PHE A 61 -3.18 12.36 0.65
N ILE A 62 -2.01 12.81 1.12
CA ILE A 62 -1.01 13.50 0.27
C ILE A 62 -0.49 12.57 -0.83
N PHE A 63 -0.13 11.34 -0.46
CA PHE A 63 0.38 10.36 -1.42
C PHE A 63 -0.71 9.74 -2.26
N GLY A 64 -1.96 9.67 -1.79
CA GLY A 64 -3.11 9.28 -2.61
C GLY A 64 -3.36 10.29 -3.72
N PHE A 65 -3.31 11.59 -3.39
CA PHE A 65 -3.35 12.66 -4.38
C PHE A 65 -2.21 12.54 -5.41
N LEU A 66 -0.99 12.31 -4.92
CA LEU A 66 0.19 12.15 -5.77
C LEU A 66 0.05 10.92 -6.68
N TYR A 67 -0.46 9.81 -6.14
CA TYR A 67 -0.66 8.58 -6.89
C TYR A 67 -1.68 8.78 -8.01
N ASP A 68 -2.81 9.40 -7.71
CA ASP A 68 -3.83 9.73 -8.71
C ASP A 68 -3.25 10.61 -9.83
N SER A 69 -2.46 11.63 -9.49
CA SER A 69 -1.91 12.59 -10.45
C SER A 69 -0.81 12.03 -11.36
N PHE A 70 -0.09 11.00 -10.94
CA PHE A 70 1.09 10.48 -11.66
C PHE A 70 0.85 9.12 -12.32
N TYR A 71 -0.04 8.29 -11.78
CA TYR A 71 -0.25 6.92 -12.25
C TYR A 71 -1.62 6.65 -12.84
N THR A 72 -2.58 7.54 -12.62
CA THR A 72 -3.95 7.31 -13.06
C THR A 72 -4.48 8.48 -13.86
N GLU A 73 -5.46 8.21 -14.72
CA GLU A 73 -6.19 9.26 -15.43
C GLU A 73 -7.40 9.78 -14.63
N VAL A 74 -7.77 9.09 -13.55
CA VAL A 74 -8.97 9.40 -12.75
C VAL A 74 -8.55 9.96 -11.40
N LEU A 75 -8.61 11.28 -11.29
CA LEU A 75 -8.36 11.97 -10.03
C LEU A 75 -9.43 11.62 -8.99
N GLY A 76 -9.00 11.25 -7.78
CA GLY A 76 -9.87 11.07 -6.62
C GLY A 76 -9.91 9.64 -6.08
N VAL A 77 -9.64 8.63 -6.90
CA VAL A 77 -9.78 7.22 -6.47
C VAL A 77 -8.81 6.90 -5.34
N TYR A 78 -7.51 7.08 -5.58
CA TYR A 78 -6.49 6.79 -4.57
C TYR A 78 -6.44 7.88 -3.49
N LEU A 79 -6.80 9.14 -3.82
CA LEU A 79 -6.97 10.23 -2.86
C LEU A 79 -7.89 9.87 -1.70
N PHE A 80 -9.01 9.20 -1.98
CA PHE A 80 -9.97 8.79 -0.94
C PHE A 80 -9.66 7.41 -0.37
N ILE A 81 -9.25 6.44 -1.19
CA ILE A 81 -9.06 5.07 -0.70
C ILE A 81 -7.83 4.96 0.21
N PHE A 82 -6.71 5.62 -0.10
CA PHE A 82 -5.50 5.55 0.74
C PHE A 82 -5.73 5.98 2.20
N PRO A 83 -6.24 7.19 2.49
CA PRO A 83 -6.54 7.57 3.86
C PRO A 83 -7.62 6.68 4.48
N PHE A 84 -8.59 6.18 3.69
CA PHE A 84 -9.62 5.27 4.17
C PHE A 84 -9.05 3.93 4.67
N VAL A 85 -8.26 3.22 3.85
CA VAL A 85 -7.66 1.94 4.25
C VAL A 85 -6.64 2.10 5.39
N THR A 86 -5.97 3.26 5.43
CA THR A 86 -5.04 3.61 6.53
C THR A 86 -5.79 3.79 7.84
N PHE A 87 -6.88 4.55 7.81
CA PHE A 87 -7.74 4.73 8.98
C PHE A 87 -8.38 3.40 9.41
N LEU A 88 -8.87 2.60 8.47
CA LEU A 88 -9.45 1.29 8.72
C LEU A 88 -8.44 0.35 9.39
N THR A 89 -7.21 0.28 8.88
CA THR A 89 -6.11 -0.49 9.46
C THR A 89 -5.84 -0.07 10.90
N SER A 90 -5.77 1.23 11.18
CA SER A 90 -5.57 1.74 12.54
C SER A 90 -6.68 1.33 13.51
N ARG A 91 -7.92 1.18 13.03
CA ARG A 91 -9.07 0.77 13.83
C ARG A 91 -9.06 -0.73 14.09
N ILE A 92 -8.80 -1.52 13.07
CA ILE A 92 -8.68 -2.98 13.16
C ILE A 92 -7.55 -3.36 14.15
N MET A 93 -6.40 -2.69 14.06
CA MET A 93 -5.24 -2.97 14.92
C MET A 93 -5.38 -2.46 16.37
N LYS A 94 -6.42 -1.68 16.68
CA LYS A 94 -6.77 -1.37 18.08
C LYS A 94 -7.52 -2.52 18.76
N VAL A 95 -8.22 -3.33 17.98
CA VAL A 95 -8.98 -4.50 18.48
C VAL A 95 -8.10 -5.75 18.46
N LEU A 96 -7.25 -5.88 17.43
CA LEU A 96 -6.33 -7.00 17.28
C LEU A 96 -5.02 -6.76 18.04
N ASN A 97 -4.37 -7.86 18.44
CA ASN A 97 -3.04 -7.79 19.05
C ASN A 97 -1.99 -7.29 18.05
N ASN A 98 -1.09 -6.43 18.51
CA ASN A 98 0.02 -5.89 17.70
C ASN A 98 1.15 -6.92 17.52
N ASN A 99 0.84 -8.04 16.87
CA ASN A 99 1.81 -9.04 16.43
C ASN A 99 2.19 -8.78 14.98
N TRP A 100 3.47 -8.96 14.64
CA TRP A 100 3.98 -8.77 13.28
C TRP A 100 3.20 -9.60 12.24
N ILE A 101 2.84 -10.85 12.57
CA ILE A 101 2.05 -11.72 11.69
C ILE A 101 0.66 -11.13 11.45
N VAL A 102 -0.01 -10.71 12.52
CA VAL A 102 -1.37 -10.15 12.45
C VAL A 102 -1.35 -8.85 11.63
N THR A 103 -0.38 -7.98 11.88
CA THR A 103 -0.19 -6.75 11.11
C THR A 103 0.02 -7.05 9.62
N SER A 104 0.86 -8.02 9.28
CA SER A 104 1.10 -8.41 7.88
C SER A 104 -0.18 -8.91 7.19
N ILE A 105 -0.97 -9.74 7.87
CA ILE A 105 -2.25 -10.24 7.34
C ILE A 105 -3.23 -9.07 7.14
N VAL A 106 -3.37 -8.19 8.13
CA VAL A 106 -4.26 -7.02 8.03
C VAL A 106 -3.85 -6.09 6.89
N ILE A 107 -2.55 -5.85 6.71
CA ILE A 107 -2.02 -5.05 5.60
C ILE A 107 -2.37 -5.72 4.25
N LEU A 108 -2.14 -7.02 4.12
CA LEU A 108 -2.43 -7.74 2.88
C LEU A 108 -3.94 -7.71 2.55
N LEU A 109 -4.80 -7.85 3.55
CA LEU A 109 -6.26 -7.71 3.40
C LEU A 109 -6.65 -6.29 2.95
N ASN A 110 -6.02 -5.24 3.50
CA ASN A 110 -6.28 -3.86 3.08
C ASN A 110 -5.77 -3.60 1.65
N VAL A 111 -4.68 -4.21 1.23
CA VAL A 111 -4.21 -4.16 -0.17
C VAL A 111 -5.20 -4.87 -1.10
N SER A 112 -5.73 -6.03 -0.70
CA SER A 112 -6.79 -6.72 -1.44
C SER A 112 -8.05 -5.86 -1.57
N LEU A 113 -8.45 -5.18 -0.48
CA LEU A 113 -9.60 -4.28 -0.48
C LEU A 113 -9.38 -3.09 -1.41
N LEU A 114 -8.18 -2.47 -1.37
CA LEU A 114 -7.80 -1.40 -2.30
C LEU A 114 -7.93 -1.86 -3.75
N GLU A 115 -7.34 -3.00 -4.11
CA GLU A 115 -7.39 -3.54 -5.48
C GLU A 115 -8.82 -3.84 -5.92
N PHE A 116 -9.63 -4.41 -5.04
CA PHE A 116 -11.04 -4.69 -5.32
C PHE A 116 -11.85 -3.41 -5.58
N ILE A 117 -11.72 -2.39 -4.73
CA ILE A 117 -12.43 -1.11 -4.93
C ILE A 117 -11.97 -0.44 -6.24
N VAL A 118 -10.66 -0.45 -6.52
CA VAL A 118 -10.13 0.11 -7.77
C VAL A 118 -10.67 -0.64 -8.98
N TYR A 119 -10.76 -1.97 -8.92
CA TYR A 119 -11.37 -2.78 -9.98
C TYR A 119 -12.84 -2.42 -10.20
N GLU A 120 -13.65 -2.38 -9.14
CA GLU A 120 -15.07 -2.02 -9.22
C GLU A 120 -15.27 -0.65 -9.87
N ILE A 121 -14.46 0.36 -9.48
CA ILE A 121 -14.54 1.69 -10.09
C ILE A 121 -14.19 1.64 -11.58
N ASN A 122 -13.13 0.90 -11.96
CA ASN A 122 -12.75 0.78 -13.37
C ASN A 122 -13.81 0.01 -14.19
N PHE A 123 -14.46 -0.99 -13.60
CA PHE A 123 -15.55 -1.72 -14.24
C PHE A 123 -16.76 -0.81 -14.47
N LEU A 124 -17.16 -0.03 -13.45
CA LEU A 124 -18.28 0.91 -13.54
C LEU A 124 -18.07 2.03 -14.56
N ILE A 125 -16.83 2.47 -14.76
CA ILE A 125 -16.47 3.51 -15.74
C ILE A 125 -16.22 2.90 -17.15
N GLY A 126 -16.30 1.57 -17.29
CA GLY A 126 -16.10 0.87 -18.57
C GLY A 126 -14.64 0.84 -19.03
N LYS A 127 -13.68 0.95 -18.11
CA LYS A 127 -12.24 0.77 -18.40
C LYS A 127 -11.81 -0.70 -18.45
N THR A 128 -12.60 -1.61 -17.89
CA THR A 128 -12.35 -3.05 -17.92
C THR A 128 -13.66 -3.82 -18.04
N ASP A 129 -13.63 -4.89 -18.83
CA ASP A 129 -14.74 -5.84 -19.02
C ASP A 129 -14.46 -7.20 -18.38
N TRP A 130 -13.39 -7.31 -17.59
CA TRP A 130 -13.06 -8.54 -16.90
C TRP A 130 -14.12 -8.86 -15.87
N ASP A 131 -14.57 -10.11 -15.84
CA ASP A 131 -15.37 -10.60 -14.73
C ASP A 131 -14.51 -10.76 -13.47
N ILE A 132 -15.17 -11.00 -12.32
CA ILE A 132 -14.49 -11.08 -11.03
C ILE A 132 -13.45 -12.23 -11.02
N ALA A 133 -13.73 -13.33 -11.74
CA ALA A 133 -12.82 -14.48 -11.83
C ALA A 133 -11.55 -14.13 -12.63
N ALA A 134 -11.69 -13.48 -13.78
CA ALA A 134 -10.56 -13.01 -14.58
C ALA A 134 -9.76 -11.95 -13.83
N PHE A 135 -10.42 -10.99 -13.15
CA PHE A 135 -9.74 -10.02 -12.29
C PHE A 135 -8.92 -10.71 -11.20
N ALA A 136 -9.49 -11.74 -10.55
CA ALA A 136 -8.81 -12.46 -9.49
C ALA A 136 -7.52 -13.15 -9.98
N ASP A 137 -7.58 -13.86 -11.10
CA ASP A 137 -6.42 -14.62 -11.62
C ASP A 137 -5.38 -13.72 -12.31
N LEU A 138 -5.83 -12.76 -13.12
CA LEU A 138 -4.94 -11.93 -13.94
C LEU A 138 -4.28 -10.80 -13.14
N ARG A 139 -4.93 -10.29 -12.08
CA ARG A 139 -4.44 -9.09 -11.37
C ARG A 139 -4.37 -9.24 -9.87
N LEU A 140 -5.43 -9.74 -9.21
CA LEU A 140 -5.49 -9.77 -7.75
C LEU A 140 -4.44 -10.72 -7.15
N TRP A 141 -4.45 -12.00 -7.52
CA TRP A 141 -3.53 -12.99 -6.96
C TRP A 141 -2.06 -12.66 -7.24
N PRO A 142 -1.65 -12.32 -8.48
CA PRO A 142 -0.27 -11.93 -8.75
C PRO A 142 0.17 -10.72 -7.91
N THR A 143 -0.70 -9.73 -7.78
CA THR A 143 -0.46 -8.53 -6.97
C THR A 143 -0.34 -8.87 -5.49
N LEU A 144 -1.21 -9.71 -4.94
CA LEU A 144 -1.14 -10.12 -3.54
C LEU A 144 0.11 -10.93 -3.24
N VAL A 145 0.52 -11.84 -4.13
CA VAL A 145 1.76 -12.62 -3.96
C VAL A 145 2.98 -11.69 -3.93
N LEU A 146 3.08 -10.77 -4.90
CA LEU A 146 4.16 -9.79 -4.95
C LEU A 146 4.24 -8.96 -3.66
N ASN A 147 3.10 -8.44 -3.22
CA ASN A 147 3.04 -7.59 -2.04
C ASN A 147 3.24 -8.37 -0.74
N ALA A 148 2.83 -9.64 -0.67
CA ALA A 148 3.13 -10.52 0.46
C ALA A 148 4.64 -10.74 0.59
N VAL A 149 5.35 -10.98 -0.52
CA VAL A 149 6.83 -11.09 -0.51
C VAL A 149 7.46 -9.80 0.00
N PHE A 150 7.00 -8.65 -0.48
CA PHE A 150 7.49 -7.35 0.01
C PHE A 150 7.23 -7.17 1.51
N ILE A 151 6.04 -7.52 2.01
CA ILE A 151 5.71 -7.45 3.43
C ILE A 151 6.64 -8.35 4.23
N ILE A 152 6.89 -9.59 3.81
CA ILE A 152 7.76 -10.52 4.56
C ILE A 152 9.19 -9.97 4.68
N ILE A 153 9.72 -9.37 3.61
CA ILE A 153 11.10 -8.86 3.57
C ILE A 153 11.22 -7.52 4.32
N PHE A 154 10.31 -6.59 4.07
CA PHE A 154 10.46 -5.19 4.49
C PHE A 154 9.67 -4.82 5.74
N SER A 155 8.63 -5.58 6.14
CA SER A 155 7.82 -5.22 7.31
C SER A 155 8.63 -5.18 8.60
N TYR A 156 9.57 -6.11 8.78
CA TYR A 156 10.39 -6.18 9.98
C TYR A 156 11.36 -4.98 10.13
N PRO A 157 12.21 -4.66 9.13
CA PRO A 157 13.09 -3.49 9.24
C PRO A 157 12.30 -2.17 9.32
N LEU A 158 11.21 -2.04 8.56
CA LEU A 158 10.35 -0.85 8.63
C LEU A 158 9.67 -0.72 10.00
N LYS A 159 9.19 -1.81 10.59
CA LYS A 159 8.62 -1.82 11.94
C LYS A 159 9.62 -1.29 12.97
N GLN A 160 10.85 -1.81 12.98
CA GLN A 160 11.87 -1.37 13.94
C GLN A 160 12.18 0.12 13.79
N LEU A 161 12.29 0.59 12.55
CA LEU A 161 12.51 1.99 12.25
C LEU A 161 11.35 2.88 12.74
N LEU A 162 10.10 2.50 12.43
CA LEU A 162 8.91 3.27 12.81
C LEU A 162 8.75 3.35 14.33
N LEU A 163 8.96 2.24 15.05
CA LEU A 163 8.94 2.23 16.51
C LEU A 163 10.03 3.11 17.12
N LYS A 164 11.22 3.17 16.50
CA LYS A 164 12.29 4.06 16.95
C LYS A 164 11.89 5.52 16.74
N LEU A 165 11.34 5.87 15.58
CA LEU A 165 10.89 7.22 15.28
C LEU A 165 9.73 7.66 16.18
N GLU A 166 8.84 6.73 16.57
CA GLU A 166 7.74 7.01 17.49
C GLU A 166 8.25 7.32 18.89
N LYS A 167 9.23 6.57 19.40
CA LYS A 167 9.85 6.86 20.69
C LYS A 167 10.51 8.25 20.70
N GLU A 168 11.29 8.55 19.67
CA GLU A 168 11.93 9.88 19.54
C GLU A 168 10.88 11.01 19.46
N ARG A 169 9.74 10.79 18.80
CA ARG A 169 8.63 11.75 18.74
C ARG A 169 7.98 12.03 20.10
N LEU A 170 7.95 11.04 20.99
CA LEU A 170 7.36 11.18 22.33
C LEU A 170 8.33 11.81 23.35
N GLU A 171 9.63 11.80 23.06
CA GLU A 171 10.68 12.41 23.87
C GLU A 171 10.89 13.91 23.56
N ASP A 172 10.48 14.36 22.36
CA ASP A 172 10.45 15.76 21.90
C ASP A 172 9.20 16.52 22.41
#